data_AF-A0A975KK12-F1
#
_entry.id   AF-A0A975KK12-F1
#
_cell.length_a   1.000
_cell.length_b   1.000
_cell.length_c   1.000
_cell.angle_alpha   90.00
_cell.angle_beta   90.00
_cell.angle_gamma   90.00
#
_symmetry.space_group_name_H-M   'P 1'
#
loop_
_entity.id
_entity.type
_entity.pdbx_description
1 polymer ?
#
loop_
_entity_poly.entity_id
_entity_poly.type
_entity_poly.pdbx_seq_one_letter_code
_entity_poly.pdbx_strand_id
1 'polypeptide(L)'
;MADKRENEMSNVDSVDYLRGLKGNNSVLLPLSKLIEQYKIISYKSFIENDDLNDYKGNGVYGHSATNIMQSILNKPAGSIGEAILLVLSCSENYGFQMYFNVTDNSAHIRFRNSNIWSSWKQISII
;
A
#
# COMPACT_ATOMS: atom_id res chain seq x y z
N MET A 1 21.92 -22.33 -19.89
CA MET A 1 22.40 -22.13 -18.51
C MET A 1 21.98 -23.34 -17.70
N ALA A 2 22.87 -23.91 -16.89
CA ALA A 2 22.54 -25.05 -16.04
C ALA A 2 21.90 -24.56 -14.74
N ASP A 3 20.89 -25.28 -14.24
CA ASP A 3 20.25 -24.99 -12.95
C ASP A 3 21.23 -25.22 -11.79
N LYS A 4 21.30 -24.26 -10.87
CA LYS A 4 22.11 -24.35 -9.64
C LYS A 4 21.30 -25.03 -8.53
N ARG A 5 21.95 -25.83 -7.68
CA ARG A 5 21.29 -26.43 -6.51
C ARG A 5 21.01 -25.35 -5.47
N GLU A 6 19.94 -25.52 -4.69
CA GLU A 6 19.46 -24.54 -3.70
C GLU A 6 20.53 -24.18 -2.67
N ASN A 7 21.34 -25.15 -2.23
CA ASN A 7 22.46 -24.97 -1.30
C ASN A 7 23.68 -24.24 -1.90
N GLU A 8 23.67 -23.95 -3.20
CA GLU A 8 24.73 -23.28 -3.95
C GLU A 8 24.30 -21.87 -4.40
N MET A 9 23.07 -21.44 -4.06
CA MET A 9 22.59 -20.09 -4.29
C MET A 9 23.13 -19.15 -3.20
N SER A 10 24.23 -18.45 -3.51
CA SER A 10 24.86 -17.46 -2.63
C SER A 10 24.26 -16.06 -2.75
N ASN A 11 23.50 -15.79 -3.82
CA ASN A 11 22.81 -14.54 -4.06
C ASN A 11 21.53 -14.81 -4.86
N VAL A 12 20.43 -14.15 -4.52
CA VAL A 12 19.13 -14.29 -5.20
C VAL A 12 18.76 -12.94 -5.79
N ASP A 13 19.03 -12.75 -7.08
CA ASP A 13 18.76 -11.49 -7.77
C ASP A 13 17.25 -11.27 -8.01
N SER A 14 16.45 -12.35 -8.00
CA SER A 14 14.98 -12.31 -8.09
C SER A 14 14.35 -13.59 -7.55
N VAL A 15 13.17 -13.48 -6.93
CA VAL A 15 12.38 -14.60 -6.40
C VAL A 15 11.11 -14.73 -7.22
N ASP A 16 10.91 -15.84 -7.92
CA ASP A 16 9.71 -16.05 -8.76
C ASP A 16 8.53 -16.68 -7.98
N TYR A 17 8.83 -17.41 -6.90
CA TYR A 17 7.85 -18.17 -6.12
C TYR A 17 8.31 -18.36 -4.67
N LEU A 18 7.37 -18.59 -3.76
CA LEU A 18 7.65 -19.13 -2.44
C LEU A 18 7.48 -20.64 -2.46
N ARG A 19 8.42 -21.37 -1.84
CA ARG A 19 8.30 -22.83 -1.65
C ARG A 19 7.77 -23.12 -0.26
N GLY A 20 6.61 -23.77 -0.17
CA GLY A 20 6.08 -24.30 1.09
C GLY A 20 6.48 -25.77 1.27
N LEU A 21 6.93 -26.14 2.46
CA LEU A 21 7.29 -27.53 2.81
C LEU A 21 6.38 -28.08 3.92
N LYS A 22 5.87 -29.30 3.75
CA LYS A 22 5.15 -30.06 4.78
C LYS A 22 5.55 -31.54 4.72
N GLY A 23 6.49 -31.93 5.58
CA GLY A 23 7.10 -33.26 5.53
C GLY A 23 7.77 -33.49 4.17
N ASN A 24 7.47 -34.62 3.52
CA ASN A 24 8.01 -34.95 2.19
C ASN A 24 7.29 -34.24 1.03
N ASN A 25 6.31 -33.37 1.32
CA ASN A 25 5.59 -32.62 0.30
C ASN A 25 6.19 -31.23 0.16
N SER A 26 6.35 -30.77 -1.09
CA SER A 26 6.68 -29.39 -1.40
C SER A 26 5.68 -28.80 -2.39
N VAL A 27 5.25 -27.57 -2.14
CA VAL A 27 4.42 -26.78 -3.06
C VAL A 27 5.19 -25.55 -3.49
N LEU A 28 5.05 -25.18 -4.76
CA LEU A 28 5.53 -23.91 -5.30
C LEU A 28 4.35 -22.96 -5.41
N LEU A 29 4.45 -21.81 -4.77
CA LEU A 29 3.45 -20.76 -4.76
C LEU A 29 4.01 -19.58 -5.58
N PRO A 30 3.62 -19.42 -6.85
CA PRO A 30 4.03 -18.27 -7.64
C PRO A 30 3.70 -16.98 -6.90
N LEU A 31 4.62 -16.02 -6.86
CA LEU A 31 4.35 -14.73 -6.19
C LEU A 31 3.12 -14.04 -6.78
N SER A 32 2.87 -14.21 -8.08
CA SER A 32 1.68 -13.71 -8.78
C SER A 32 0.34 -14.24 -8.24
N LYS A 33 0.34 -15.43 -7.61
CA LYS A 33 -0.85 -16.01 -6.97
C LYS A 33 -0.99 -15.64 -5.49
N LEU A 34 0.11 -15.27 -4.84
CA LEU A 34 0.13 -14.81 -3.45
C LEU A 34 -0.29 -13.34 -3.35
N ILE A 35 0.17 -12.55 -4.32
CA ILE A 35 -0.20 -11.15 -4.49
C ILE A 35 -1.33 -11.11 -5.52
N GLU A 36 -2.51 -11.63 -5.16
CA GLU A 36 -3.70 -11.21 -5.89
C GLU A 36 -3.80 -9.69 -5.72
N GLN A 37 -3.48 -8.94 -6.79
CA GLN A 37 -3.51 -7.47 -6.90
C GLN A 37 -4.85 -6.81 -6.47
N TYR A 38 -5.84 -7.63 -6.09
CA TYR A 38 -7.22 -7.24 -5.84
C TYR A 38 -7.79 -7.74 -4.50
N LYS A 39 -7.02 -8.48 -3.69
CA LYS A 39 -7.42 -8.67 -2.29
C LYS A 39 -7.01 -7.43 -1.53
N ILE A 40 -7.95 -6.82 -0.80
CA ILE A 40 -7.66 -5.79 0.21
C ILE A 40 -6.74 -6.47 1.22
N ILE A 41 -5.43 -6.34 1.00
CA ILE A 41 -4.39 -6.81 1.90
C ILE A 41 -4.52 -5.90 3.13
N SER A 42 -4.58 -6.56 4.29
CA SER A 42 -4.48 -6.04 5.65
C SER A 42 -4.02 -4.59 5.82
N TYR A 43 -4.56 -3.94 6.85
CA TYR A 43 -4.03 -2.68 7.40
C TYR A 43 -2.48 -2.65 7.39
N LYS A 44 -1.91 -1.66 6.73
CA LYS A 44 -0.47 -1.37 6.76
C LYS A 44 -0.22 -0.02 7.42
N SER A 45 0.69 0.01 8.39
CA SER A 45 1.10 1.26 9.02
C SER A 45 1.90 2.12 8.03
N PHE A 46 1.69 3.45 8.05
CA PHE A 46 2.62 4.37 7.40
C PHE A 46 4.02 4.26 8.04
N ILE A 47 5.05 4.71 7.33
CA ILE A 47 6.38 4.95 7.88
C ILE A 47 6.79 6.39 7.65
N GLU A 48 7.83 6.85 8.35
CA GLU A 48 8.30 8.23 8.24
C GLU A 48 8.65 8.60 6.79
N ASN A 49 8.23 9.79 6.37
CA ASN A 49 8.43 10.35 5.03
C ASN A 49 7.75 9.59 3.88
N ASP A 50 6.81 8.69 4.18
CA ASP A 50 5.97 8.08 3.14
C ASP A 50 5.24 9.15 2.32
N ASP A 51 5.19 8.94 1.00
CA ASP A 51 4.43 9.78 0.08
C ASP A 51 3.10 9.11 -0.28
N LEU A 52 1.98 9.75 0.06
CA LEU A 52 0.65 9.23 -0.28
C LEU A 52 0.42 9.09 -1.79
N ASN A 53 1.22 9.72 -2.65
CA ASN A 53 1.15 9.55 -4.10
C ASN A 53 1.62 8.17 -4.57
N ASP A 54 2.45 7.48 -3.79
CA ASP A 54 2.98 6.15 -4.10
C ASP A 54 1.99 5.03 -3.74
N TYR A 55 1.00 5.35 -2.90
CA TYR A 55 -0.08 4.46 -2.51
C TYR A 55 -1.12 4.33 -3.63
N LYS A 56 -0.80 3.46 -4.59
CA LYS A 56 -1.49 3.28 -5.87
C LYS A 56 -2.31 1.99 -5.97
N GLY A 57 -2.09 1.03 -5.08
CA GLY A 57 -2.78 -0.26 -5.05
C GLY A 57 -3.97 -0.27 -4.10
N ASN A 58 -4.90 -1.20 -4.29
CA ASN A 58 -6.04 -1.39 -3.39
C ASN A 58 -5.55 -1.71 -1.97
N GLY A 59 -6.02 -0.98 -0.96
CA GLY A 59 -5.60 -1.23 0.42
C GLY A 59 -6.11 -0.22 1.45
N VAL A 60 -5.87 -0.55 2.72
CA VAL A 60 -6.11 0.33 3.86
C VAL A 60 -4.78 0.57 4.58
N TYR A 61 -4.46 1.84 4.80
CA TYR A 61 -3.23 2.30 5.41
C TYR A 61 -3.54 3.26 6.56
N GLY A 62 -2.63 3.46 7.51
CA GLY A 62 -2.86 4.43 8.57
C GLY A 62 -1.71 4.54 9.55
N HIS A 63 -1.79 5.47 10.48
CA HIS A 63 -0.93 5.48 11.67
C HIS A 63 -1.59 6.26 12.80
N SER A 64 -1.29 5.88 14.03
CA SER A 64 -1.73 6.58 15.24
C SER A 64 -0.68 7.49 15.89
N ALA A 65 0.48 7.71 15.26
CA ALA A 65 1.60 8.41 15.92
C ALA A 65 1.81 9.76 15.25
N THR A 66 1.58 10.84 16.00
CA THR A 66 1.60 12.22 15.47
C THR A 66 2.93 12.59 14.83
N ASN A 67 4.07 12.16 15.39
CA ASN A 67 5.40 12.42 14.82
C ASN A 67 5.57 11.79 13.43
N ILE A 68 5.11 10.55 13.24
CA ILE A 68 5.14 9.88 11.93
C ILE A 68 4.20 10.61 10.98
N MET A 69 2.98 10.90 11.43
CA MET A 69 1.95 11.56 10.63
C MET A 69 2.35 12.96 10.16
N GLN A 70 3.17 13.69 10.92
CA GLN A 70 3.71 15.00 10.52
C GLN A 70 4.71 14.89 9.35
N SER A 71 5.42 13.78 9.23
CA SER A 71 6.41 13.55 8.16
C SER A 71 5.79 13.08 6.84
N ILE A 72 4.53 12.62 6.86
CA ILE A 72 3.85 12.06 5.69
C ILE A 72 3.65 13.15 4.62
N LEU A 73 4.10 12.86 3.41
CA LEU A 73 4.03 13.75 2.25
C LEU A 73 2.70 13.56 1.50
N ASN A 74 2.26 14.63 0.84
CA ASN A 74 1.02 14.65 0.02
C ASN A 74 -0.26 14.20 0.76
N LYS A 75 -0.29 14.28 2.09
CA LYS A 75 -1.54 14.24 2.88
C LYS A 75 -2.34 15.54 2.74
N PRO A 76 -3.63 15.56 3.12
CA PRO A 76 -4.40 16.80 3.16
C PRO A 76 -3.69 17.90 3.96
N ALA A 77 -3.70 19.12 3.43
CA ALA A 77 -3.05 20.26 4.07
C ALA A 77 -3.69 20.54 5.44
N GLY A 78 -2.87 20.85 6.44
CA GLY A 78 -3.35 21.12 7.81
C GLY A 78 -3.74 19.89 8.62
N SER A 79 -3.82 18.69 8.01
CA SER A 79 -4.07 17.46 8.76
C SER A 79 -2.93 17.19 9.75
N ILE A 80 -3.31 16.95 11.01
CA ILE A 80 -2.44 16.58 12.13
C ILE A 80 -2.98 15.32 12.79
N GLY A 81 -2.08 14.53 13.39
CA GLY A 81 -2.43 13.37 14.20
C GLY A 81 -2.88 12.16 13.40
N GLU A 82 -3.64 11.28 14.04
CA GLU A 82 -3.98 9.93 13.59
C GLU A 82 -4.83 9.93 12.33
N ALA A 83 -4.50 9.05 11.37
CA ALA A 83 -5.26 8.97 10.13
C ALA A 83 -5.29 7.58 9.50
N ILE A 84 -6.29 7.39 8.65
CA ILE A 84 -6.53 6.21 7.84
C ILE A 84 -6.66 6.64 6.37
N LEU A 85 -6.01 5.92 5.46
CA LEU A 85 -6.12 6.06 4.02
C LEU A 85 -6.71 4.79 3.42
N LEU A 86 -7.85 4.92 2.75
CA LEU A 86 -8.40 3.91 1.87
C LEU A 86 -7.98 4.24 0.43
N VAL A 87 -7.41 3.26 -0.27
CA VAL A 87 -7.05 3.35 -1.68
C VAL A 87 -7.87 2.33 -2.46
N LEU A 88 -8.56 2.80 -3.49
CA LEU A 88 -9.29 1.97 -4.45
C LEU A 88 -8.81 2.29 -5.86
N SER A 89 -8.34 1.28 -6.57
CA SER A 89 -7.73 1.39 -7.90
C SER A 89 -8.32 0.37 -8.84
N CYS A 90 -8.76 0.85 -10.00
CA CYS A 90 -9.21 0.02 -11.12
C CYS A 90 -8.11 -0.24 -12.16
N SER A 91 -7.02 0.53 -12.12
CA SER A 91 -5.82 0.33 -12.94
C SER A 91 -4.64 1.09 -12.35
N GLU A 92 -3.47 0.99 -12.98
CA GLU A 92 -2.30 1.80 -12.64
C GLU A 92 -2.51 3.32 -12.86
N ASN A 93 -3.41 3.70 -13.77
CA ASN A 93 -3.62 5.11 -14.13
C ASN A 93 -4.81 5.76 -13.44
N TYR A 94 -5.74 4.95 -12.96
CA TYR A 94 -7.03 5.39 -12.43
C TYR A 94 -7.27 4.81 -11.05
N GLY A 95 -7.61 5.68 -10.11
CA GLY A 95 -7.88 5.29 -8.75
C GLY A 95 -8.38 6.45 -7.91
N PHE A 96 -8.60 6.13 -6.65
CA PHE A 96 -9.27 6.96 -5.69
C PHE A 96 -8.59 6.77 -4.33
N GLN A 97 -8.47 7.86 -3.60
CA GLN A 97 -8.03 7.86 -2.21
C GLN A 97 -9.07 8.58 -1.35
N MET A 98 -9.38 7.97 -0.21
CA MET A 98 -10.13 8.59 0.87
C MET A 98 -9.26 8.61 2.12
N TYR A 99 -9.01 9.80 2.66
CA TYR A 99 -8.21 10.03 3.84
C TYR A 99 -9.11 10.49 4.98
N PHE A 100 -9.18 9.71 6.05
CA PHE A 100 -9.85 10.03 7.28
C PHE A 100 -8.83 10.49 8.30
N ASN A 101 -8.90 11.75 8.72
CA ASN A 101 -8.18 12.20 9.90
C ASN A 101 -9.08 11.98 11.11
N VAL A 102 -8.63 11.10 12.01
CA VAL A 102 -9.37 10.69 13.20
C VAL A 102 -9.30 11.79 14.28
N THR A 103 -8.22 12.55 14.32
CA THR A 103 -7.97 13.62 15.29
C THR A 103 -8.95 14.78 15.14
N ASP A 104 -9.16 15.23 13.90
CA ASP A 104 -9.97 16.41 13.57
C ASP A 104 -11.36 16.04 13.01
N ASN A 105 -11.69 14.74 12.99
CA ASN A 105 -12.92 14.18 12.45
C ASN A 105 -13.22 14.64 11.01
N SER A 106 -12.19 14.77 10.17
CA SER A 106 -12.35 15.17 8.77
C SER A 106 -12.13 14.01 7.80
N ALA A 107 -12.87 14.05 6.69
CA ALA A 107 -12.67 13.14 5.56
C ALA A 107 -12.27 13.95 4.33
N HIS A 108 -11.29 13.46 3.58
CA HIS A 108 -10.80 14.06 2.35
C HIS A 108 -10.77 13.02 1.25
N ILE A 109 -11.03 13.44 0.02
CA ILE A 109 -10.92 12.58 -1.15
C ILE A 109 -10.07 13.21 -2.24
N ARG A 110 -9.41 12.36 -3.02
CA ARG A 110 -8.78 12.74 -4.28
C ARG A 110 -8.82 11.59 -5.27
N PHE A 111 -8.62 11.93 -6.53
CA PHE A 111 -8.59 10.96 -7.62
C PHE A 111 -7.22 10.97 -8.28
N ARG A 112 -6.81 9.81 -8.74
CA ARG A 112 -5.74 9.68 -9.72
C ARG A 112 -6.38 9.50 -11.08
N ASN A 113 -6.09 10.41 -12.00
CA ASN A 113 -6.52 10.33 -13.39
C ASN A 113 -5.28 10.44 -14.28
N SER A 114 -5.07 9.47 -15.17
CA SER A 114 -3.91 9.42 -16.06
C SER A 114 -2.58 9.56 -15.31
N ASN A 115 -2.47 8.85 -14.17
CA ASN A 115 -1.30 8.87 -13.27
C ASN A 115 -0.99 10.23 -12.62
N ILE A 116 -1.92 11.19 -12.68
CA ILE A 116 -1.81 12.48 -12.00
C ILE A 116 -2.81 12.51 -10.84
N TRP A 117 -2.33 12.83 -9.64
CA TRP A 117 -3.18 13.03 -8.46
C TRP A 117 -3.81 14.42 -8.49
N SER A 118 -5.13 14.48 -8.31
CA SER A 118 -5.83 15.73 -8.05
C SER A 118 -5.47 16.28 -6.68
N SER A 119 -5.78 17.55 -6.44
CA SER A 119 -5.81 18.09 -5.08
C SER A 119 -6.82 17.33 -4.22
N TRP A 120 -6.58 17.34 -2.90
CA TRP A 120 -7.53 16.85 -1.90
C TRP A 120 -8.74 17.78 -1.84
N LYS A 121 -9.93 17.17 -1.71
CA LYS A 121 -11.19 17.86 -1.42
C LYS A 121 -11.75 17.33 -0.12
N GLN A 122 -12.04 18.21 0.84
CA GLN A 122 -12.68 17.83 2.09
C GLN A 122 -14.16 17.50 1.82
N ILE A 123 -14.64 16.42 2.44
CA ILE A 123 -16.05 16.05 2.47
C ILE A 123 -16.65 16.60 3.75
N SER A 124 -17.73 17.37 3.62
CA SER A 124 -18.60 17.73 4.74
C SER A 124 -19.91 16.98 4.57
N ILE A 125 -20.30 16.22 5.59
CA ILE A 125 -21.65 15.67 5.67
C ILE A 125 -22.47 16.76 6.37
N ILE A 126 -23.36 17.40 5.61
CA ILE A 126 -24.34 18.37 6.12
C ILE A 126 -25.57 17.60 6.61
#